data_AF-A0A4Q3AQ89-F1
#
_entry.id   AF-A0A4Q3AQ89-F1
#
_cell.length_a   1.000
_cell.length_b   1.000
_cell.length_c   1.000
_cell.angle_alpha   90.00
_cell.angle_beta   90.00
_cell.angle_gamma   90.00
#
_symmetry.space_group_name_H-M   'P 1'
#
loop_
_entity.id
_entity.type
_entity.pdbx_description
1 polymer ?
#
loop_
_entity_poly.entity_id
_entity_poly.type
_entity_poly.pdbx_seq_one_letter_code
_entity_poly.pdbx_strand_id
1 'polypeptide(L)'
;MGDIFNDLKAYRKEERSKRRDEAPGQIAQLEAQGFSVRQIGPDGPHLRIMEAVDYWPSTGKWRFLKERERGTGFKSLLRALNQ
;
A
#
# COMPACT_ATOMS: atom_id res chain seq x y z
N MET A 1 -19.72 3.95 31.90
CA MET A 1 -19.74 4.39 30.49
C MET A 1 -18.35 4.92 30.14
N GLY A 2 -17.45 4.10 29.61
CA GLY A 2 -16.08 4.59 29.44
C GLY A 2 -15.13 3.71 28.65
N ASP A 3 -15.56 2.93 27.64
CA ASP A 3 -14.61 2.06 26.92
C ASP A 3 -14.77 2.00 25.39
N ILE A 4 -15.67 2.79 24.80
CA ILE A 4 -15.87 2.74 23.33
C ILE A 4 -14.68 3.34 22.57
N PHE A 5 -13.97 4.31 23.16
CA PHE A 5 -12.85 4.99 22.50
C PHE A 5 -11.53 4.20 22.51
N ASN A 6 -11.32 3.32 23.49
CA ASN A 6 -10.12 2.48 23.55
C ASN A 6 -10.21 1.32 22.54
N ASP A 7 -11.39 0.76 22.36
CA ASP A 7 -11.64 -0.36 21.45
C ASP A 7 -11.47 0.03 19.97
N LEU A 8 -11.97 1.21 19.58
CA LEU A 8 -11.76 1.79 18.25
C LEU A 8 -10.28 2.04 17.91
N LYS A 9 -9.44 2.34 18.91
CA LYS A 9 -7.99 2.52 18.74
C LYS A 9 -7.28 1.19 18.52
N ALA A 10 -7.68 0.14 19.24
CA ALA A 10 -7.14 -1.20 19.09
C ALA A 10 -7.44 -1.76 17.69
N TYR A 11 -8.69 -1.62 17.21
CA TYR A 11 -9.11 -2.11 15.90
C TYR A 11 -8.31 -1.48 14.74
N ARG A 12 -8.07 -0.16 14.81
CA ARG A 12 -7.24 0.53 13.80
C ARG A 12 -5.76 0.10 13.83
N LYS A 13 -5.27 -0.36 14.99
CA LYS A 13 -3.90 -0.84 15.16
C LYS A 13 -3.73 -2.25 14.58
N GLU A 14 -4.73 -3.12 14.76
CA GLU A 14 -4.75 -4.46 14.15
C GLU A 14 -4.86 -4.44 12.63
N GLU A 15 -5.70 -3.58 12.04
CA GLU A 15 -5.78 -3.45 10.58
C GLU A 15 -4.46 -2.96 9.96
N ARG A 16 -3.73 -2.07 10.66
CA ARG A 16 -2.40 -1.62 10.23
C ARG A 16 -1.38 -2.75 10.23
N SER A 17 -1.44 -3.64 11.22
CA SER A 17 -0.56 -4.82 11.28
C SER A 17 -0.88 -5.81 10.17
N LYS A 18 -2.16 -6.15 9.94
CA LYS A 18 -2.57 -7.06 8.86
C LYS A 18 -2.10 -6.59 7.47
N ARG A 19 -2.24 -5.29 7.18
CA ARG A 19 -1.77 -4.70 5.91
C ARG A 19 -0.24 -4.67 5.78
N ARG A 20 0.49 -4.72 6.89
CA ARG A 20 1.95 -4.83 6.91
C ARG A 20 2.42 -6.25 6.59
N ASP A 21 1.70 -7.25 7.11
CA ASP A 21 1.89 -8.67 6.79
C ASP A 21 1.50 -9.03 5.34
N GLU A 22 0.51 -8.33 4.76
CA GLU A 22 0.12 -8.52 3.35
C GLU A 22 1.04 -7.80 2.35
N ALA A 23 1.82 -6.81 2.80
CA ALA A 23 2.76 -6.06 1.95
C ALA A 23 3.76 -6.95 1.20
N PRO A 24 4.43 -7.95 1.81
CA PRO A 24 5.30 -8.86 1.06
C PRO A 24 4.55 -9.65 -0.03
N GLY A 25 3.30 -10.08 0.22
CA GLY A 25 2.48 -10.75 -0.79
C GLY A 25 2.10 -9.85 -1.96
N GLN A 26 1.88 -8.56 -1.70
CA GLN A 26 1.60 -7.55 -2.72
C GLN A 26 2.82 -7.23 -3.58
N ILE A 27 4.01 -7.19 -2.98
CA ILE A 27 5.28 -7.02 -3.70
C ILE A 27 5.51 -8.23 -4.61
N ALA A 28 5.37 -9.45 -4.08
CA ALA A 28 5.54 -10.68 -4.87
C ALA A 28 4.57 -10.74 -6.06
N GLN A 29 3.32 -10.28 -5.90
CA GLN A 29 2.37 -10.21 -7.02
C GLN A 29 2.77 -9.18 -8.09
N LEU A 30 3.34 -8.04 -7.70
CA LEU A 30 3.83 -7.03 -8.63
C LEU A 30 5.06 -7.55 -9.39
N GLU A 31 6.02 -8.18 -8.68
CA GLU A 31 7.19 -8.80 -9.28
C GLU A 31 6.83 -9.96 -10.22
N ALA A 32 5.85 -10.79 -9.84
CA ALA A 32 5.35 -11.88 -10.69
C ALA A 32 4.68 -11.38 -11.99
N GLN A 33 4.15 -10.15 -11.99
CA GLN A 33 3.64 -9.49 -13.19
C GLN A 33 4.75 -8.78 -14.00
N GLY A 34 6.01 -8.85 -13.55
CA GLY A 34 7.16 -8.20 -14.20
C GLY A 34 7.36 -6.74 -13.79
N PHE A 35 6.64 -6.23 -12.80
CA PHE A 35 6.84 -4.87 -12.31
C PHE A 35 8.03 -4.79 -11.37
N SER A 36 8.96 -3.87 -11.66
CA SER A 36 10.07 -3.58 -10.75
C SER A 36 9.59 -2.82 -9.52
N VAL A 37 9.68 -3.43 -8.35
CA VAL A 37 9.30 -2.80 -7.08
C VAL A 37 10.55 -2.47 -6.26
N ARG A 38 10.65 -1.23 -5.77
CA ARG A 38 11.75 -0.77 -4.93
C ARG A 38 11.19 -0.11 -3.67
N GLN A 39 11.68 -0.52 -2.51
CA GLN A 39 11.34 0.15 -1.25
C GLN A 39 12.14 1.44 -1.11
N ILE A 40 11.47 2.57 -0.85
CA ILE A 40 12.07 3.93 -0.89
C ILE A 40 12.17 4.59 0.49
N GLY A 41 11.85 3.89 1.58
CA GLY A 41 11.91 4.47 2.93
C GLY A 41 12.49 3.52 3.98
N PRO A 42 13.34 4.02 4.91
CA PRO A 42 13.82 3.26 6.05
C PRO A 42 12.73 3.02 7.12
N ASP A 43 11.69 3.87 7.18
CA ASP A 43 10.70 3.88 8.27
C ASP A 43 9.24 3.60 7.85
N GLY A 44 8.97 3.51 6.55
CA GLY A 44 7.62 3.28 6.03
C GLY A 44 7.64 2.32 4.85
N PRO A 45 6.59 1.52 4.64
CA PRO A 45 6.51 0.59 3.52
C PRO A 45 6.27 1.32 2.20
N HIS A 46 6.87 2.48 1.95
CA HIS A 46 6.71 3.16 0.67
C HIS A 46 7.42 2.33 -0.41
N LEU A 47 6.63 1.80 -1.32
CA LEU A 47 7.06 1.06 -2.48
C LEU A 47 6.98 1.95 -3.72
N ARG A 48 8.04 1.97 -4.52
CA ARG A 48 8.05 2.56 -5.84
C ARG A 48 8.03 1.47 -6.89
N ILE A 49 7.08 1.56 -7.80
CA ILE A 49 6.81 0.58 -8.84
C ILE A 49 7.18 1.22 -10.18
N MET A 50 8.02 0.54 -10.96
CA MET A 50 8.53 0.96 -12.28
C MET A 50 9.11 2.38 -12.33
N GLU A 51 9.58 2.93 -11.21
CA GLU A 51 9.97 4.34 -11.08
C GLU A 51 8.89 5.37 -11.51
N ALA A 52 7.65 4.92 -11.68
CA ALA A 52 6.54 5.71 -12.18
C ALA A 52 5.43 5.87 -11.14
N VAL A 53 5.28 4.90 -10.23
CA VAL A 53 4.18 4.87 -9.25
C VAL A 53 4.73 4.74 -7.84
N ASP A 54 4.20 5.57 -6.94
CA ASP A 54 4.40 5.45 -5.51
C ASP A 54 3.20 4.77 -4.86
N TYR A 55 3.45 3.75 -4.04
CA TYR A 55 2.46 2.98 -3.30
C TYR A 55 2.80 2.92 -1.81
N TRP A 56 1.78 3.13 -0.97
CA TRP A 56 1.85 3.08 0.48
C TRP A 56 0.94 1.95 1.03
N PRO A 57 1.45 0.73 1.24
CA PRO A 57 0.73 -0.45 1.77
C PRO A 57 0.03 -0.16 3.09
N SER A 58 0.66 0.60 4.01
CA SER A 58 0.06 0.97 5.30
C SER A 58 -1.26 1.71 5.18
N THR A 59 -1.44 2.48 4.09
CA THR A 59 -2.66 3.26 3.86
C THR A 59 -3.44 2.78 2.64
N GLY A 60 -2.87 1.86 1.85
CA GLY A 60 -3.37 1.42 0.55
C GLY A 60 -3.33 2.50 -0.53
N LYS A 61 -2.79 3.69 -0.29
CA LYS A 61 -2.79 4.78 -1.29
C LYS A 61 -1.73 4.55 -2.34
N TRP A 62 -2.01 4.92 -3.58
CA TRP A 62 -1.04 4.96 -4.66
C TRP A 62 -1.19 6.23 -5.51
N ARG A 63 -0.12 6.60 -6.20
CA ARG A 63 -0.07 7.77 -7.07
C ARG A 63 0.98 7.60 -8.17
N PHE A 64 0.65 8.02 -9.37
CA PHE A 64 1.64 8.21 -10.44
C PHE A 64 2.47 9.48 -10.19
N LEU A 65 3.77 9.38 -10.46
CA LEU A 65 4.73 10.48 -10.32
C LEU A 65 4.61 11.48 -11.45
N LYS A 66 4.48 10.98 -12.68
CA LYS A 66 4.37 11.80 -13.90
C LYS A 66 2.94 12.23 -14.20
N GLU A 67 1.95 11.50 -13.70
CA GLU A 67 0.55 11.74 -13.97
C GLU A 67 -0.17 12.27 -12.72
N ARG A 68 -1.29 12.98 -12.92
CA ARG A 68 -2.18 13.38 -11.82
C ARG A 68 -3.02 12.23 -11.29
N GLU A 69 -2.88 11.04 -11.85
CA GLU A 69 -3.64 9.86 -11.46
C GLU A 69 -3.19 9.32 -10.10
N ARG A 70 -4.19 9.05 -9.26
CA ARG A 70 -4.03 8.58 -7.89
C ARG A 70 -5.23 7.76 -7.49
N GLY A 71 -5.02 6.81 -6.58
CA GLY A 71 -6.10 5.96 -6.10
C GLY A 71 -5.80 5.33 -4.76
N THR A 72 -6.70 4.45 -4.35
CA THR A 72 -6.61 3.74 -3.07
C THR A 72 -6.96 2.27 -3.27
N GLY A 73 -6.25 1.38 -2.58
CA GLY A 73 -6.40 -0.06 -2.66
C GLY A 73 -5.42 -0.71 -3.65
N PHE A 74 -4.88 -1.86 -3.25
CA PHE A 74 -3.95 -2.65 -4.07
C PHE A 74 -4.58 -3.15 -5.39
N LYS A 75 -5.85 -3.61 -5.35
CA LYS A 75 -6.57 -4.00 -6.58
C LYS A 75 -6.74 -2.84 -7.56
N SER A 76 -6.98 -1.64 -7.05
CA SER A 76 -7.11 -0.43 -7.88
C SER A 76 -5.77 -0.05 -8.51
N LEU A 77 -4.67 -0.21 -7.76
CA LEU A 77 -3.32 -0.03 -8.28
C LEU A 77 -3.03 -1.02 -9.40
N LEU A 78 -3.31 -2.32 -9.20
CA LEU A 78 -3.13 -3.34 -10.23
C LEU A 78 -3.93 -3.05 -11.49
N ARG A 79 -5.17 -2.57 -11.34
CA ARG A 79 -6.00 -2.17 -12.49
C ARG A 79 -5.41 -0.96 -13.23
N ALA A 80 -4.83 0.00 -12.51
CA ALA A 80 -4.20 1.17 -13.11
C ALA A 80 -2.89 0.81 -13.83
N LEU A 81 -2.13 -0.18 -13.32
CA LEU A 81 -0.89 -0.66 -13.93
C LEU A 81 -1.12 -1.58 -15.16
N ASN A 82 -2.30 -2.20 -15.28
CA ASN A 82 -2.65 -3.10 -16.40
C ASN A 82 -3.49 -2.43 -17.50
N GLN A 83 -3.81 -1.13 -17.37
CA GLN A 83 -4.45 -0.34 -18.44
C GLN A 83 -3.40 0.20 -19.40
#